data_AF-A0A2D9B3C3-F1
#
_entry.id   AF-A0A2D9B3C3-F1
#
_cell.length_a   1.000
_cell.length_b   1.000
_cell.length_c   1.000
_cell.angle_alpha   90.00
_cell.angle_beta   90.00
_cell.angle_gamma   90.00
#
_symmetry.space_group_name_H-M   'P 1'
#
loop_
_entity.id
_entity.type
_entity.pdbx_description
1 polymer ?
#
loop_
_entity_poly.entity_id
_entity_poly.type
_entity_poly.pdbx_seq_one_letter_code
_entity_poly.pdbx_strand_id
1 'polypeptide(L)'
;MIGVSDYIIGLSITAIGTSIPELAASIASIRRKRIDFIFGNILGSNIFNILLVIGIVGFIDTSSDLIGKNYIYRDILMIFFTTLMLIIIRKNYNLISTRLINIILLISFVVYQYSLYQ
;
A
#
# COMPACT_ATOMS: atom_id res chain seq x y z
N MET A 1 0.81 5.62 27.43
CA MET A 1 0.77 5.97 26.00
C MET A 1 -0.58 5.48 25.47
N ILE A 2 -1.28 6.29 24.67
CA ILE A 2 -2.63 5.98 24.17
C ILE A 2 -2.62 4.55 23.63
N GLY A 3 -3.58 3.70 24.02
CA GLY A 3 -3.58 2.23 23.87
C GLY A 3 -3.64 1.69 22.44
N VAL A 4 -2.85 2.26 21.53
CA VAL A 4 -2.66 1.87 20.13
C VAL A 4 -1.25 1.30 20.02
N SER A 5 -1.10 0.13 19.40
CA SER A 5 0.20 -0.54 19.28
C SER A 5 1.11 0.18 18.28
N ASP A 6 2.43 0.08 18.47
CA ASP A 6 3.44 0.61 17.54
C ASP A 6 3.25 0.05 16.12
N TYR A 7 2.74 -1.18 16.01
CA TYR A 7 2.36 -1.80 14.73
C TYR A 7 1.23 -1.04 14.00
N ILE A 8 0.19 -0.61 14.73
CA ILE A 8 -0.91 0.17 14.13
C ILE A 8 -0.42 1.55 13.72
N ILE A 9 0.41 2.21 14.55
CA ILE A 9 1.02 3.51 14.21
C ILE A 9 1.87 3.37 12.93
N GLY A 10 2.66 2.29 12.87
CA GLY A 10 3.47 1.86 11.74
C GLY A 10 2.69 1.77 10.41
N LEU A 11 1.54 1.09 10.45
CA LEU A 11 0.71 0.81 9.28
C LEU A 11 -0.28 1.93 8.90
N SER A 12 -0.49 2.91 9.77
CA SER A 12 -1.44 4.00 9.54
C SER A 12 -0.72 5.31 9.28
N ILE A 13 -0.33 6.02 10.34
CA ILE A 13 0.16 7.40 10.28
C ILE A 13 1.51 7.45 9.57
N THR A 14 2.45 6.58 9.94
CA THR A 14 3.78 6.59 9.32
C THR A 14 3.72 6.14 7.86
N ALA A 15 2.96 5.07 7.55
CA ALA A 15 2.78 4.60 6.18
C ALA A 15 2.13 5.66 5.28
N ILE A 16 1.08 6.35 5.76
CA ILE A 16 0.45 7.45 5.02
C ILE A 16 1.46 8.59 4.82
N GLY A 17 2.19 8.97 5.87
CA GLY A 17 3.18 10.05 5.81
C GLY A 17 4.27 9.81 4.76
N THR A 18 4.79 8.59 4.67
CA THR A 18 5.83 8.22 3.69
C THR A 18 5.32 8.19 2.25
N SER A 19 4.02 7.98 2.03
CA SER A 19 3.43 7.92 0.69
C SER A 19 2.85 9.24 0.17
N ILE A 20 2.82 10.30 0.98
CA ILE A 20 2.42 11.65 0.53
C ILE A 20 3.32 12.17 -0.61
N PRO A 21 4.67 12.09 -0.54
CA PRO A 21 5.53 12.51 -1.64
C PRO A 21 5.25 11.75 -2.95
N GLU A 22 4.96 10.46 -2.86
CA GLU A 22 4.67 9.58 -4.00
C GLU A 22 3.33 9.96 -4.64
N LEU A 23 2.33 10.27 -3.82
CA LEU A 23 1.04 10.80 -4.26
C LEU A 23 1.22 12.16 -4.94
N ALA A 24 2.05 13.05 -4.39
CA ALA A 24 2.35 14.35 -5.00
C ALA A 24 3.05 14.20 -6.36
N ALA A 25 4.02 13.28 -6.47
CA ALA A 25 4.70 12.96 -7.74
C ALA A 25 3.73 12.38 -8.79
N SER A 26 2.79 11.54 -8.36
CA SER A 26 1.75 10.97 -9.21
C SER A 26 0.80 12.05 -9.74
N ILE A 27 0.34 12.96 -8.89
CA ILE A 27 -0.50 14.11 -9.28
C ILE A 27 0.26 15.03 -10.25
N ALA A 28 1.53 15.32 -9.99
CA ALA A 28 2.36 16.13 -10.88
C ALA A 28 2.49 15.49 -12.28
N SER A 29 2.60 14.16 -12.34
CA SER A 29 2.69 13.39 -13.59
C SER A 29 1.38 13.42 -14.39
N ILE A 30 0.22 13.34 -13.71
CA ILE A 30 -1.11 13.54 -14.33
C ILE A 30 -1.21 14.93 -14.96
N ARG A 31 -0.82 15.98 -14.23
CA ARG A 31 -0.87 17.37 -14.73
C ARG A 31 -0.02 17.58 -15.98
N ARG A 32 1.04 16.78 -16.14
CA ARG A 32 1.93 16.79 -17.30
C ARG A 32 1.51 15.81 -18.41
N LYS A 33 0.32 15.19 -18.30
CA LYS A 33 -0.21 14.16 -19.22
C LYS A 33 0.73 12.96 -19.41
N ARG A 34 1.53 12.62 -18.40
CA ARG A 34 2.47 11.49 -18.41
C ARG A 34 1.94 10.33 -17.57
N ILE A 35 0.96 9.60 -18.11
CA ILE A 35 0.24 8.56 -17.37
C ILE A 35 1.13 7.34 -17.08
N ASP A 36 2.03 6.98 -17.99
CA ASP A 36 2.94 5.84 -17.82
C ASP A 36 3.87 6.01 -16.61
N PHE A 37 4.26 7.27 -16.32
CA PHE A 37 5.10 7.59 -15.15
C PHE A 37 4.36 7.41 -13.82
N ILE A 38 3.03 7.51 -13.81
CA ILE A 38 2.21 7.27 -12.61
C ILE A 38 2.30 5.81 -12.21
N PHE A 39 2.09 4.91 -13.17
CA PHE A 39 2.19 3.47 -12.92
C PHE A 39 3.61 3.06 -12.54
N GLY A 40 4.62 3.66 -13.18
CA GLY A 40 6.02 3.48 -12.82
C GLY A 40 6.32 3.89 -11.38
N ASN A 41 5.80 5.04 -10.93
CA ASN A 41 5.96 5.52 -9.56
C ASN A 41 5.27 4.58 -8.55
N ILE A 42 3.99 4.24 -8.77
CA ILE A 42 3.22 3.38 -7.86
C ILE A 42 3.83 1.98 -7.75
N LEU A 43 4.13 1.34 -8.89
CA LEU A 43 4.70 -0.01 -8.88
C LEU A 43 6.14 -0.01 -8.34
N GLY A 44 6.95 0.96 -8.75
CA GLY A 44 8.34 1.09 -8.32
C GLY A 44 8.46 1.25 -6.80
N SER A 45 7.71 2.20 -6.22
CA SER A 45 7.68 2.43 -4.77
C SER A 45 7.25 1.19 -3.99
N ASN A 46 6.18 0.51 -4.40
CA ASN A 46 5.68 -0.67 -3.70
C ASN A 46 6.67 -1.86 -3.79
N ILE A 47 7.30 -2.07 -4.95
CA ILE A 47 8.33 -3.10 -5.11
C ILE A 47 9.56 -2.77 -4.25
N PHE A 48 9.98 -1.51 -4.22
CA PHE A 48 11.10 -1.06 -3.39
C PHE A 48 10.81 -1.28 -1.90
N ASN A 49 9.62 -0.92 -1.43
CA ASN A 49 9.22 -1.11 -0.04
C ASN A 49 9.18 -2.60 0.35
N ILE A 50 8.60 -3.45 -0.50
CA ILE A 50 8.48 -4.89 -0.20
C ILE A 50 9.85 -5.59 -0.26
N LEU A 51 10.71 -5.27 -1.23
CA LEU A 51 11.96 -5.99 -1.39
C LEU A 51 13.08 -5.40 -0.53
N LEU A 52 13.27 -4.09 -0.60
CA LEU A 52 14.41 -3.43 0.03
C LEU A 52 14.13 -3.09 1.49
N VAL A 53 12.99 -2.44 1.79
CA VAL A 53 12.69 -2.05 3.19
C VAL A 53 12.44 -3.28 4.05
N ILE A 54 11.51 -4.16 3.66
CA ILE A 54 11.25 -5.39 4.43
C ILE A 54 12.48 -6.31 4.44
N GLY A 55 13.21 -6.41 3.32
CA GLY A 55 14.42 -7.24 3.25
C GLY A 55 15.53 -6.75 4.19
N ILE A 56 15.77 -5.44 4.26
CA ILE A 56 16.74 -4.85 5.20
C ILE A 56 16.25 -4.99 6.64
N VAL A 57 14.97 -4.73 6.92
CA VAL A 57 14.41 -4.89 8.27
C VAL A 57 14.54 -6.33 8.73
N GLY A 58 14.20 -7.32 7.91
CA GLY A 58 14.36 -8.73 8.27
C GLY A 58 15.82 -9.20 8.36
N PHE A 59 16.76 -8.47 7.76
CA PHE A 59 18.19 -8.73 7.91
C PHE A 59 18.76 -8.13 9.21
N ILE A 60 18.32 -6.93 9.59
CA ILE A 60 18.78 -6.22 10.79
C ILE A 60 18.08 -6.76 12.04
N ASP A 61 16.78 -6.96 11.99
CA ASP A 61 15.96 -7.41 13.11
C ASP A 61 15.82 -8.93 13.07
N THR A 62 16.62 -9.60 13.89
CA THR A 62 16.58 -11.06 14.10
C THR A 62 15.70 -11.43 15.30
N SER A 63 15.03 -10.47 15.94
CA SER A 63 14.18 -10.77 17.10
C SER A 63 12.95 -11.57 16.66
N SER A 64 12.72 -12.69 17.34
CA SER A 64 11.64 -13.64 17.04
C SER A 64 10.31 -13.26 17.69
N ASP A 65 10.14 -12.02 18.14
CA ASP A 65 8.85 -11.48 18.58
C ASP A 65 8.00 -11.20 17.34
N LEU A 66 7.61 -12.29 16.71
CA LEU A 66 6.83 -12.32 15.50
C LEU A 66 5.46 -11.72 15.81
N ILE A 67 5.24 -10.54 15.22
CA ILE A 67 3.94 -9.95 14.93
C ILE A 67 2.92 -11.09 14.79
N GLY A 68 1.89 -11.09 15.63
CA GLY A 68 0.95 -12.22 15.74
C GLY A 68 0.50 -12.72 14.37
N LYS A 69 0.57 -14.04 14.14
CA LYS A 69 0.40 -14.67 12.82
C LYS A 69 -0.81 -14.15 12.04
N ASN A 70 -1.92 -13.88 12.73
CA ASN A 70 -3.15 -13.35 12.12
C ASN A 70 -2.96 -12.00 11.42
N TYR A 71 -2.11 -11.12 11.95
CA TYR A 71 -1.79 -9.83 11.34
C TYR A 71 -1.04 -9.99 10.02
N ILE A 72 -0.03 -10.87 10.01
CA ILE A 72 0.76 -11.16 8.80
C ILE A 72 -0.14 -11.69 7.67
N TYR A 73 -1.04 -12.63 7.97
CA TYR A 73 -1.95 -13.17 6.95
C TYR A 73 -2.87 -12.09 6.36
N ARG A 74 -3.45 -11.23 7.20
CA ARG A 74 -4.31 -10.14 6.74
C ARG A 74 -3.55 -9.18 5.82
N ASP A 75 -2.35 -8.78 6.22
CA ASP A 75 -1.56 -7.78 5.50
C ASP A 75 -1.09 -8.33 4.14
N ILE A 76 -0.62 -9.59 4.10
CA ILE A 76 -0.24 -10.27 2.85
C ILE A 76 -1.44 -10.39 1.91
N LEU A 77 -2.62 -10.75 2.42
CA LEU A 77 -3.84 -10.83 1.61
C LEU A 77 -4.22 -9.46 1.03
N MET A 78 -4.08 -8.39 1.79
CA MET A 78 -4.35 -7.04 1.32
C MET A 78 -3.36 -6.58 0.24
N ILE A 79 -2.06 -6.85 0.43
CA ILE A 79 -1.03 -6.57 -0.59
C ILE A 79 -1.31 -7.35 -1.88
N PHE A 80 -1.64 -8.63 -1.77
CA PHE A 80 -1.98 -9.46 -2.92
C PHE A 80 -3.22 -8.94 -3.66
N PHE A 81 -4.29 -8.65 -2.93
CA PHE A 81 -5.54 -8.11 -3.49
C PHE A 81 -5.33 -6.79 -4.22
N THR A 82 -4.64 -5.83 -3.58
CA THR A 82 -4.39 -4.50 -4.16
C THR A 82 -3.49 -4.58 -5.39
N THR A 83 -2.46 -5.43 -5.36
CA THR A 83 -1.57 -5.68 -6.50
C THR A 83 -2.32 -6.29 -7.68
N LEU A 84 -3.18 -7.29 -7.42
CA LEU A 84 -3.98 -7.93 -8.46
C LEU A 84 -4.93 -6.94 -9.14
N MET A 85 -5.60 -6.10 -8.37
CA MET A 85 -6.49 -5.05 -8.89
C MET A 85 -5.75 -4.02 -9.74
N LEU A 86 -4.54 -3.61 -9.33
CA LEU A 86 -3.68 -2.73 -10.14
C LEU A 86 -3.28 -3.38 -11.47
N ILE A 87 -2.97 -4.67 -11.49
CA ILE A 87 -2.66 -5.41 -12.73
C ILE A 87 -3.88 -5.46 -13.65
N ILE A 88 -5.09 -5.71 -13.12
CA ILE A 88 -6.33 -5.71 -13.89
C ILE A 88 -6.58 -4.35 -14.54
N ILE A 89 -6.40 -3.25 -13.79
CA ILE A 89 -6.51 -1.88 -14.33
C ILE A 89 -5.53 -1.67 -15.48
N ARG A 90 -4.27 -2.10 -15.31
CA ARG A 90 -3.22 -1.93 -16.33
C ARG A 90 -3.52 -2.71 -17.61
N LYS A 91 -4.01 -3.94 -17.50
CA LYS A 91 -4.26 -4.82 -18.66
C LYS A 91 -5.56 -4.49 -19.40
N ASN A 92 -6.61 -4.13 -18.66
CA ASN A 92 -7.94 -3.85 -19.20
C ASN A 92 -8.33 -2.40 -18.94
N TYR A 93 -7.60 -1.46 -19.56
CA TYR A 93 -7.86 -0.04 -19.39
C TYR A 93 -9.19 0.36 -20.03
N ASN A 94 -10.25 0.42 -19.22
CA ASN A 94 -11.57 0.92 -19.58
C ASN A 94 -12.04 1.89 -18.50
N LEU A 95 -12.37 3.13 -18.89
CA LEU A 95 -12.70 4.24 -17.98
C LEU A 95 -13.75 3.88 -16.92
N ILE A 96 -14.79 3.13 -17.30
CA ILE A 96 -15.88 2.73 -16.38
C ILE A 96 -15.39 1.68 -15.38
N SER A 97 -14.72 0.62 -15.87
CA SER A 97 -14.17 -0.45 -15.04
C SER A 97 -13.10 0.08 -14.07
N THR A 98 -12.20 0.93 -14.57
CA THR A 98 -11.13 1.53 -13.75
C THR A 98 -11.69 2.40 -12.63
N ARG A 99 -12.75 3.18 -12.86
CA ARG A 99 -13.40 3.98 -11.81
C ARG A 99 -13.99 3.09 -10.71
N LEU A 100 -14.67 2.01 -11.08
CA LEU A 100 -15.24 1.07 -10.10
C LEU A 100 -14.15 0.38 -9.28
N ILE A 101 -13.09 -0.11 -9.93
CA ILE A 101 -11.97 -0.75 -9.23
C ILE A 101 -11.29 0.25 -8.27
N ASN A 102 -11.09 1.50 -8.68
CA ASN A 102 -10.52 2.53 -7.81
C ASN A 102 -11.39 2.83 -6.58
N ILE A 103 -12.72 2.85 -6.73
CA ILE A 103 -13.65 3.00 -5.60
C ILE A 103 -13.55 1.80 -4.66
N ILE A 104 -13.50 0.57 -5.21
CA ILE A 104 -13.34 -0.65 -4.42
C ILE A 104 -12.02 -0.62 -3.65
N LEU A 105 -10.92 -0.19 -4.28
CA LEU A 105 -9.61 -0.04 -3.63
C LEU A 105 -9.63 1.01 -2.50
N LEU A 106 -10.34 2.12 -2.69
CA LEU A 106 -10.48 3.14 -1.63
C LEU A 106 -11.29 2.62 -0.45
N ILE A 107 -12.42 1.94 -0.72
CA ILE A 107 -13.25 1.34 0.33
C ILE A 107 -12.45 0.27 1.07
N SER A 108 -11.74 -0.61 0.37
CA SER A 108 -10.92 -1.64 1.00
C SER A 108 -9.80 -1.04 1.86
N PHE A 109 -9.19 0.07 1.44
CA PHE A 109 -8.21 0.80 2.25
C PHE A 109 -8.83 1.33 3.54
N VAL A 110 -10.00 1.97 3.47
CA VAL A 110 -10.69 2.51 4.66
C VAL A 110 -11.12 1.38 5.61
N VAL A 111 -11.67 0.29 5.08
CA VAL A 111 -12.07 -0.89 5.87
C VAL A 111 -10.85 -1.54 6.52
N TYR A 112 -9.74 -1.69 5.79
CA TYR A 112 -8.49 -2.22 6.32
C TYR A 112 -7.95 -1.35 7.45
N GLN A 113 -7.92 -0.02 7.26
CA GLN A 113 -7.50 0.92 8.30
C GLN A 113 -8.39 0.80 9.54
N TYR A 114 -9.71 0.73 9.38
CA TYR A 114 -10.63 0.55 10.52
C TYR A 114 -10.39 -0.79 11.25
N SER A 115 -10.15 -1.88 10.50
CA SER A 115 -9.82 -3.19 11.06
C SER A 115 -8.47 -3.24 11.80
N LEU A 116 -7.57 -2.25 11.62
CA LEU A 116 -6.33 -2.16 12.40
C LEU A 116 -6.58 -1.69 13.84
N TYR A 117 -7.61 -0.87 14.07
CA TYR A 117 -7.91 -0.27 15.37
C TYR A 117 -8.87 -1.10 16.23
N GLN A 118 -9.38 -2.22 15.70
CA GLN A 118 -10.19 -3.20 16.42
C GLN A 118 -9.32 -4.36 16.91
#